data_AF-A0A0M6WKX2-F1
#
_entry.id   AF-A0A0M6WKX2-F1
#
_cell.length_a   1.000
_cell.length_b   1.000
_cell.length_c   1.000
_cell.angle_alpha   90.00
_cell.angle_beta   90.00
_cell.angle_gamma   90.00
#
_symmetry.space_group_name_H-M   'P 1'
#
loop_
_entity.id
_entity.type
_entity.pdbx_description
1 polymer ?
#
loop_
_entity_poly.entity_id
_entity_poly.type
_entity_poly.pdbx_seq_one_letter_code
_entity_poly.pdbx_strand_id
1 'polypeptide(L)'
;MSKVGHPYSQDLRDSGTHFDCSSLAYYAWQNAGGNIMYEGANTAATEGKFCYDHNYLVNYEEMQPGNLIFYSYSKNGRFFNITHVAIYVGNGMVVEAANERIGVVYRPVQSV
;
A
#
# COMPACT_ATOMS: atom_id res chain seq x y z
N MET A 1 -3.36 -11.77 -6.84
CA MET A 1 -1.90 -11.97 -7.03
C MET A 1 -1.44 -11.84 -8.49
N SER A 2 -2.29 -11.43 -9.44
CA SER A 2 -1.93 -11.33 -10.87
C SER A 2 -0.98 -10.19 -11.23
N LYS A 3 -0.59 -9.34 -10.28
CA LYS A 3 0.21 -8.12 -10.52
C LYS A 3 1.67 -8.24 -10.10
N VAL A 4 2.06 -9.32 -9.44
CA VAL A 4 3.48 -9.58 -9.13
C VAL A 4 4.27 -9.66 -10.45
N GLY A 5 5.40 -8.96 -10.50
CA GLY A 5 6.22 -8.80 -11.70
C GLY A 5 5.89 -7.57 -12.56
N HIS A 6 4.81 -6.83 -12.27
CA HIS A 6 4.57 -5.55 -12.94
C HIS A 6 5.61 -4.50 -12.55
N PRO A 7 6.00 -3.58 -13.46
CA PRO A 7 6.98 -2.55 -13.14
C PRO A 7 6.41 -1.48 -12.22
N TYR A 8 7.30 -0.80 -11.50
CA TYR A 8 6.93 0.35 -10.68
C TYR A 8 6.99 1.64 -11.49
N SER A 9 6.00 2.52 -11.33
CA SER A 9 6.05 3.89 -11.84
C SER A 9 5.02 4.77 -11.11
N GLN A 10 5.43 5.96 -10.69
CA GLN A 10 4.50 6.95 -10.16
C GLN A 10 3.71 7.66 -11.27
N ASP A 11 4.33 7.92 -12.43
CA ASP A 11 3.67 8.62 -13.54
C ASP A 11 2.62 7.73 -14.23
N LEU A 12 2.90 6.42 -14.34
CA LEU A 12 2.02 5.44 -14.99
C LEU A 12 1.19 4.63 -13.99
N ARG A 13 1.11 5.07 -12.73
CA ARG A 13 0.51 4.34 -11.59
C ARG A 13 -0.95 3.92 -11.79
N ASP A 14 -1.66 4.60 -12.69
CA ASP A 14 -3.08 4.39 -12.99
C ASP A 14 -3.31 3.78 -14.40
N SER A 15 -2.23 3.42 -15.10
CA SER A 15 -2.29 2.86 -16.47
C SER A 15 -2.78 1.40 -16.52
N GLY A 16 -2.81 0.71 -15.37
CA GLY A 16 -3.04 -0.74 -15.28
C GLY A 16 -1.85 -1.62 -15.72
N THR A 17 -0.78 -1.01 -16.23
CA THR A 17 0.46 -1.69 -16.63
C THR A 17 1.58 -1.50 -15.61
N HIS A 18 1.59 -0.38 -14.89
CA HIS A 18 2.54 -0.03 -13.84
C HIS A 18 1.79 0.32 -12.57
N PHE A 19 2.48 0.22 -11.44
CA PHE A 19 1.91 0.57 -10.14
C PHE A 19 2.93 1.35 -9.31
N ASP A 20 2.47 2.25 -8.46
CA ASP A 20 3.24 2.63 -7.28
C ASP A 20 2.66 1.93 -6.04
N CYS A 21 3.28 2.12 -4.88
CA CYS A 21 2.88 1.39 -3.68
C CYS A 21 1.40 1.64 -3.33
N SER A 22 0.98 2.89 -3.39
CA SER A 22 -0.39 3.31 -3.10
C SER A 22 -1.38 2.96 -4.21
N SER A 23 -1.02 3.08 -5.49
CA SER A 23 -1.95 2.69 -6.55
C SER A 23 -2.20 1.18 -6.53
N LEU A 24 -1.18 0.37 -6.21
CA LEU A 24 -1.37 -1.06 -5.99
C LEU A 24 -2.36 -1.35 -4.84
N ALA A 25 -2.22 -0.66 -3.70
CA ALA A 25 -3.12 -0.79 -2.56
C ALA A 25 -4.56 -0.34 -2.92
N TYR A 26 -4.69 0.85 -3.51
CA TYR A 26 -5.95 1.41 -3.96
C TYR A 26 -6.69 0.50 -4.93
N TYR A 27 -6.04 0.04 -6.00
CA TYR A 27 -6.68 -0.83 -6.99
C TYR A 27 -6.96 -2.23 -6.44
N ALA A 28 -6.17 -2.74 -5.50
CA ALA A 28 -6.49 -4.00 -4.84
C ALA A 28 -7.78 -3.89 -4.03
N TRP A 29 -7.94 -2.83 -3.24
CA TRP A 29 -9.17 -2.56 -2.48
C TRP A 29 -10.37 -2.24 -3.39
N GLN A 30 -10.16 -1.45 -4.44
CA GLN A 30 -11.19 -1.15 -5.44
C GLN A 30 -11.74 -2.41 -6.10
N ASN A 31 -10.86 -3.34 -6.51
CA ASN A 31 -11.29 -4.61 -7.08
C ASN A 31 -12.00 -5.53 -6.07
N ALA A 32 -11.73 -5.36 -4.78
CA ALA A 32 -12.44 -6.05 -3.71
C ALA A 32 -13.78 -5.38 -3.32
N GLY A 33 -14.17 -4.29 -3.99
CA GLY A 33 -15.40 -3.55 -3.73
C GLY A 33 -15.29 -2.43 -2.68
N GLY A 34 -14.09 -2.17 -2.14
CA GLY A 34 -13.83 -1.07 -1.22
C GLY A 34 -13.33 0.19 -1.93
N ASN A 35 -13.33 1.33 -1.25
CA ASN A 35 -12.71 2.55 -1.75
C ASN A 35 -11.91 3.21 -0.61
N ILE A 36 -10.60 3.33 -0.81
CA ILE A 36 -9.66 3.93 0.16
C ILE A 36 -9.09 5.27 -0.33
N MET A 37 -9.61 5.82 -1.44
CA MET A 37 -9.30 7.19 -1.84
C MET A 37 -9.84 8.15 -0.80
N TYR A 38 -9.05 9.15 -0.44
CA TYR A 38 -9.41 10.09 0.61
C TYR A 38 -8.84 11.47 0.33
N GLU A 39 -9.62 12.51 0.65
CA GLU A 39 -9.28 13.92 0.38
C GLU A 39 -8.87 14.18 -1.09
N GLY A 40 -9.47 13.44 -2.04
CA GLY A 40 -9.17 13.57 -3.47
C GLY A 40 -7.84 12.95 -3.92
N ALA A 41 -7.19 12.14 -3.08
CA ALA A 41 -5.91 11.52 -3.39
C ALA A 41 -5.82 10.04 -2.95
N ASN A 42 -5.10 9.23 -3.71
CA ASN A 42 -4.78 7.83 -3.42
C ASN A 42 -3.29 7.66 -3.13
N THR A 43 -2.73 8.44 -2.21
CA THR A 43 -1.33 8.31 -1.82
C THR A 43 -1.20 7.51 -0.53
N ALA A 44 -0.04 6.88 -0.28
CA ALA A 44 0.14 6.07 0.93
C ALA A 44 -0.20 6.83 2.23
N ALA A 45 0.15 8.13 2.30
CA ALA A 45 -0.18 8.97 3.45
C ALA A 45 -1.68 9.27 3.58
N THR A 46 -2.39 9.49 2.46
CA THR A 46 -3.84 9.77 2.49
C THR A 46 -4.65 8.50 2.73
N GLU A 47 -4.20 7.35 2.24
CA GLU A 47 -4.75 6.03 2.58
C GLU A 47 -4.55 5.71 4.06
N GLY A 48 -3.38 6.00 4.62
CA GLY A 48 -3.12 5.85 6.06
C GLY A 48 -4.01 6.79 6.89
N LYS A 49 -4.22 8.03 6.43
CA LYS A 49 -5.13 8.99 7.08
C LYS A 49 -6.57 8.51 7.03
N PHE A 50 -7.02 7.96 5.90
CA PHE A 50 -8.35 7.34 5.77
C PHE A 50 -8.56 6.26 6.83
N CYS A 51 -7.61 5.32 6.97
CA CYS A 51 -7.70 4.26 7.97
C CYS A 51 -7.72 4.81 9.40
N TYR A 52 -6.92 5.83 9.69
CA TYR A 52 -6.87 6.46 11.01
C TYR A 52 -8.17 7.18 11.37
N ASP A 53 -8.67 8.05 10.49
CA ASP A 53 -9.85 8.88 10.76
C ASP A 53 -11.15 8.07 10.87
N HIS A 54 -11.20 6.89 10.24
CA HIS A 54 -12.33 5.96 10.34
C HIS A 54 -12.16 4.88 11.42
N ASN A 55 -11.10 4.96 12.23
CA ASN A 55 -10.80 4.01 13.30
C ASN A 55 -10.65 2.55 12.81
N TYR A 56 -9.99 2.36 11.66
CA TYR A 56 -9.68 1.05 11.06
C TYR A 56 -8.28 0.54 11.42
N LEU A 57 -7.76 0.93 12.57
CA LEU A 57 -6.45 0.48 13.03
C LEU A 57 -6.55 -0.98 13.48
N VAL A 58 -5.62 -1.80 13.00
CA VAL A 58 -5.53 -3.23 13.33
C VAL A 58 -4.26 -3.46 14.14
N ASN A 59 -4.36 -4.21 15.23
CA ASN A 59 -3.17 -4.61 15.98
C ASN A 59 -2.31 -5.56 15.15
N TYR A 60 -0.99 -5.48 15.31
CA TYR A 60 -0.06 -6.28 14.53
C TYR A 60 -0.33 -7.80 14.65
N GLU A 61 -0.70 -8.26 15.85
CA GLU A 61 -1.02 -9.68 16.12
C GLU A 61 -2.34 -10.13 15.47
N GLU A 62 -3.20 -9.19 15.09
CA GLU A 62 -4.53 -9.44 14.53
C GLU A 62 -4.56 -9.29 13.00
N MET A 63 -3.43 -8.97 12.37
CA MET A 63 -3.37 -8.72 10.93
C MET A 63 -3.94 -9.89 10.11
N GLN A 64 -4.89 -9.56 9.24
CA GLN A 64 -5.53 -10.48 8.29
C GLN A 64 -5.16 -10.11 6.85
N PRO A 65 -5.10 -11.09 5.93
CA PRO A 65 -4.92 -10.81 4.52
C PRO A 65 -5.85 -9.70 4.01
N GLY A 66 -5.29 -8.71 3.31
CA GLY A 66 -5.99 -7.51 2.85
C GLY A 66 -5.74 -6.27 3.71
N ASN A 67 -5.25 -6.40 4.95
CA ASN A 67 -4.82 -5.25 5.73
C ASN A 67 -3.65 -4.52 5.06
N LEU A 68 -3.62 -3.19 5.25
CA LEU A 68 -2.57 -2.33 4.73
C LEU A 68 -1.55 -2.05 5.83
N ILE A 69 -0.28 -2.18 5.48
CA ILE A 69 0.85 -1.86 6.36
C ILE A 69 1.50 -0.59 5.81
N PHE A 70 1.57 0.45 6.64
CA PHE A 70 2.15 1.74 6.28
C PHE A 70 3.54 1.90 6.91
N TYR A 71 4.50 2.36 6.11
CA TYR A 71 5.89 2.56 6.55
C TYR A 71 6.30 4.03 6.42
N SER A 72 7.17 4.46 7.33
CA SER A 72 7.79 5.78 7.36
C SER A 72 9.32 5.64 7.28
N TYR A 73 9.87 5.74 6.08
CA TYR A 73 11.32 5.64 5.86
C TYR A 73 12.06 6.97 5.98
N SER A 74 11.36 8.09 5.87
CA SER A 74 11.94 9.43 5.96
C SER A 74 10.92 10.44 6.45
N LYS A 75 11.40 11.56 7.01
CA LYS A 75 10.53 12.69 7.34
C LYS A 75 10.12 13.40 6.06
N ASN A 76 8.82 13.52 5.82
CA ASN A 76 8.28 14.16 4.63
C ASN A 76 7.16 15.17 4.93
N GLY A 77 6.80 15.37 6.20
CA GLY A 77 5.79 16.33 6.64
C GLY A 77 4.34 15.93 6.35
N ARG A 78 4.11 14.75 5.79
CA ARG A 78 2.78 14.19 5.51
C ARG A 78 2.26 13.43 6.73
N PHE A 79 1.02 12.95 6.65
CA PHE A 79 0.39 12.16 7.71
C PHE A 79 1.32 11.02 8.19
N PHE A 80 1.71 11.05 9.47
CA PHE A 80 2.70 10.17 10.12
C PHE A 80 4.02 9.93 9.35
N ASN A 81 4.43 10.88 8.51
CA ASN A 81 5.58 10.71 7.62
C ASN A 81 5.52 9.44 6.75
N ILE A 82 4.31 8.96 6.43
CA ILE A 82 4.12 7.75 5.63
C ILE A 82 4.75 7.98 4.25
N THR A 83 5.64 7.08 3.87
CA THR A 83 6.34 7.06 2.58
C THR A 83 5.92 5.89 1.72
N HIS A 84 5.38 4.83 2.30
CA HIS A 84 5.14 3.57 1.61
C HIS A 84 3.99 2.79 2.22
N VAL A 85 3.34 1.96 1.40
CA VAL A 85 2.28 1.04 1.81
C VAL A 85 2.47 -0.34 1.17
N ALA A 86 2.15 -1.39 1.92
CA ALA A 86 2.14 -2.76 1.45
C ALA A 86 0.84 -3.46 1.83
N ILE A 87 0.44 -4.48 1.08
CA ILE A 87 -0.77 -5.25 1.34
C ILE A 87 -0.36 -6.56 2.02
N TYR A 88 -0.83 -6.78 3.25
CA TYR A 88 -0.61 -8.05 3.95
C TYR A 88 -1.37 -9.17 3.27
N VAL A 89 -0.72 -10.32 3.07
CA VAL A 89 -1.29 -11.49 2.39
C VAL A 89 -1.22 -12.76 3.23
N GLY A 90 -0.97 -12.62 4.54
CA GLY A 90 -0.89 -13.73 5.48
C GLY A 90 0.52 -14.27 5.69
N ASN A 91 0.70 -15.10 6.71
CA ASN A 91 1.95 -15.80 7.01
C ASN A 91 3.19 -14.89 7.11
N GLY A 92 3.04 -13.66 7.60
CA GLY A 92 4.16 -12.71 7.69
C GLY A 92 4.64 -12.18 6.33
N MET A 93 3.82 -12.25 5.29
CA MET A 93 4.17 -11.85 3.92
C MET A 93 3.30 -10.71 3.42
N VAL A 94 3.86 -9.91 2.50
CA VAL A 94 3.21 -8.78 1.84
C VAL A 94 3.37 -8.84 0.33
N VAL A 95 2.44 -8.18 -0.38
CA VAL A 95 2.61 -7.77 -1.77
C VAL A 95 2.72 -6.25 -1.82
N GLU A 96 3.67 -5.73 -2.57
CA GLU A 96 3.92 -4.30 -2.69
C GLU A 96 4.60 -3.95 -4.02
N ALA A 97 4.42 -2.71 -4.48
CA ALA A 97 5.22 -2.12 -5.54
C ALA A 97 6.43 -1.42 -4.91
N ALA A 98 7.59 -2.06 -4.91
CA ALA A 98 8.71 -1.68 -4.05
C ALA A 98 9.50 -0.45 -4.54
N ASN A 99 9.83 -0.39 -5.84
CA ASN A 99 10.52 0.73 -6.53
C ASN A 99 10.77 0.36 -7.99
N GLU A 100 11.26 1.30 -8.80
CA GLU A 100 11.54 1.15 -10.24
C GLU A 100 12.46 -0.03 -10.59
N ARG A 101 13.40 -0.39 -9.72
CA ARG A 101 14.33 -1.51 -9.96
C ARG A 101 13.68 -2.88 -9.74
N ILE A 102 12.74 -2.96 -8.80
CA ILE A 102 12.20 -4.24 -8.31
C ILE A 102 10.79 -4.50 -8.85
N GLY A 103 9.97 -3.46 -9.01
CA GLY A 103 8.57 -3.59 -9.38
C GLY A 103 7.69 -4.14 -8.26
N VAL A 104 6.58 -4.79 -8.65
CA VAL A 104 5.64 -5.43 -7.74
C VAL A 104 6.16 -6.80 -7.32
N VAL A 105 6.32 -7.01 -6.02
CA VAL A 105 6.93 -8.23 -5.45
C VAL A 105 6.14 -8.78 -4.27
N TYR A 106 6.35 -10.08 -4.03
CA TYR A 106 5.91 -10.79 -2.83
C TYR A 106 7.13 -11.02 -1.93
N ARG A 107 7.09 -10.55 -0.68
CA ARG A 107 8.21 -10.66 0.25
C ARG A 107 7.77 -10.64 1.72
N PRO A 108 8.66 -10.98 2.66
CA PRO A 108 8.34 -10.85 4.09
C PRO A 108 7.98 -9.43 4.47
N VAL A 109 7.10 -9.28 5.46
CA VAL A 109 6.85 -8.01 6.15
C VAL A 109 8.20 -7.45 6.59
N GLN A 110 8.44 -6.18 6.30
CA GLN A 110 9.70 -5.54 6.66
C GLN A 110 9.69 -5.25 8.16
N SER A 111 10.66 -5.79 8.89
CA SER A 111 10.88 -5.43 10.29
C SER A 111 11.37 -3.98 10.36
N VAL A 112 10.79 -3.23 11.31
CA VAL A 112 11.28 -1.91 11.74
C VAL A 112 12.53 -2.03 12.58
#